data_AF-A0A238KSZ2-F1
#
_entry.id   AF-A0A238KSZ2-F1
#
_cell.length_a   1.000
_cell.length_b   1.000
_cell.length_c   1.000
_cell.angle_alpha   90.00
_cell.angle_beta   90.00
_cell.angle_gamma   90.00
#
_symmetry.space_group_name_H-M   'P 1'
#
loop_
_entity.id
_entity.type
_entity.pdbx_description
1 polymer ?
#
loop_
_entity_poly.entity_id
_entity_poly.type
_entity_poly.pdbx_seq_one_letter_code
_entity_poly.pdbx_strand_id
1 'polypeptide(L)'
;MPENSISVSEARRSGTRLVGAGIAAIVVILITAAAFLFWTLPDANAFNARVERLFVESDLTTQAEIRLLEILAQSGTAFADTLASYRMVIFVLLIFATAMLLAALVFLVMLVTLNRRMAQIERTGIQVTSLLISREENTVYLNNMDFKLTPAAMETLAVLAESRLDDEVLSGVQIEAMISGRDISDCDEAAGATRIKRLRDALGNQMVSELLVKNIAKKGYMLAIEKDVIQMV
;
A
#
# COMPACT_ATOMS: atom_id res chain seq x y z
N MET A 1 27.87 -5.37 23.98
CA MET A 1 27.16 -4.40 23.11
C MET A 1 25.73 -4.90 22.98
N PRO A 2 24.69 -4.15 23.38
CA PRO A 2 23.33 -4.61 23.19
C PRO A 2 22.95 -4.44 21.72
N GLU A 3 22.31 -5.45 21.14
CA GLU A 3 21.81 -5.40 19.77
C GLU A 3 20.63 -4.43 19.67
N ASN A 4 20.68 -3.52 18.69
CA ASN A 4 19.56 -2.64 18.37
C ASN A 4 18.39 -3.49 17.87
N SER A 5 17.47 -3.88 18.76
CA SER A 5 16.20 -4.49 18.39
C SER A 5 15.32 -3.42 17.74
N ILE A 6 15.40 -3.28 16.41
CA ILE A 6 14.50 -2.40 15.66
C ILE A 6 13.13 -3.08 15.64
N SER A 7 12.23 -2.64 16.52
CA SER A 7 10.88 -3.18 16.56
C SER A 7 10.17 -2.85 15.25
N VAL A 8 9.58 -3.84 14.59
CA VAL A 8 8.80 -3.67 13.34
C VAL A 8 7.67 -2.62 13.52
N SER A 9 7.20 -2.44 14.75
CA SER A 9 6.28 -1.39 15.19
C SER A 9 6.86 0.02 15.03
N GLU A 10 8.13 0.22 15.39
CA GLU A 10 8.84 1.49 15.27
C GLU A 10 9.12 1.84 13.81
N ALA A 11 9.50 0.86 12.98
CA ALA A 11 9.67 1.05 11.54
C ALA A 11 8.37 1.47 10.83
N ARG A 12 7.23 1.00 11.33
CA ARG A 12 5.90 1.34 10.79
C ARG A 12 5.47 2.75 11.18
N ARG A 13 5.73 3.14 12.42
CA ARG A 13 5.42 4.47 12.96
C ARG A 13 6.37 5.54 12.42
N SER A 14 7.63 5.18 12.15
CA SER A 14 8.61 6.06 11.53
C SER A 14 8.27 6.33 10.05
N GLY A 15 7.79 5.33 9.31
CA GLY A 15 7.38 5.49 7.91
C GLY A 15 6.26 6.52 7.71
N THR A 16 5.19 6.47 8.51
CA THR A 16 4.08 7.44 8.40
C THR A 16 4.51 8.85 8.83
N ARG A 17 5.34 8.95 9.88
CA ARG A 17 5.88 10.24 10.35
C ARG A 17 6.86 10.86 9.35
N LEU A 18 7.69 10.04 8.70
CA LEU A 18 8.64 10.48 7.68
C LEU A 18 7.90 11.04 6.45
N VAL A 19 6.81 10.38 6.05
CA VAL A 19 5.94 10.87 4.98
C VAL A 19 5.29 12.20 5.36
N GLY A 20 4.73 12.31 6.58
CA GLY A 20 4.14 13.57 7.07
C GLY A 20 5.17 14.70 7.15
N ALA A 21 6.37 14.41 7.63
CA ALA A 21 7.48 15.37 7.67
C ALA A 21 7.94 15.78 6.27
N GLY A 22 7.97 14.85 5.31
CA GLY A 22 8.28 15.14 3.91
C GLY A 22 7.25 16.06 3.25
N ILE A 23 5.95 15.80 3.49
CA ILE A 23 4.86 16.69 3.02
C ILE A 23 5.04 18.09 3.62
N ALA A 24 5.26 18.19 4.94
CA ALA A 24 5.43 19.47 5.61
C ALA A 24 6.66 20.23 5.07
N ALA A 25 7.78 19.56 4.85
CA ALA A 25 8.98 20.17 4.29
C ALA A 25 8.75 20.72 2.87
N ILE A 26 8.06 19.96 2.01
CA ILE A 26 7.72 20.42 0.65
C ILE A 26 6.79 21.63 0.70
N VAL A 27 5.77 21.61 1.55
CA VAL A 27 4.87 22.76 1.73
C VAL A 27 5.65 24.00 2.16
N VAL A 28 6.58 23.86 3.12
CA VAL A 28 7.43 24.97 3.57
C VAL A 28 8.31 25.50 2.43
N ILE A 29 8.94 24.62 1.64
CA ILE A 29 9.76 25.00 0.48
C ILE A 29 8.90 25.77 -0.53
N LEU A 30 7.69 25.30 -0.84
CA LEU A 30 6.79 25.94 -1.80
C LEU A 30 6.33 27.32 -1.31
N ILE A 31 5.96 27.47 -0.04
CA ILE A 31 5.59 28.77 0.54
C ILE A 31 6.79 29.72 0.50
N THR A 32 7.98 29.24 0.84
CA THR A 32 9.21 30.05 0.83
C THR A 32 9.56 30.49 -0.59
N ALA A 33 9.47 29.59 -1.56
CA ALA A 33 9.69 29.91 -2.97
C ALA A 33 8.66 30.90 -3.52
N ALA A 34 7.39 30.75 -3.15
CA ALA A 34 6.33 31.69 -3.50
C ALA A 34 6.61 33.09 -2.93
N ALA A 35 6.95 33.18 -1.64
CA ALA A 35 7.28 34.44 -0.98
C ALA A 35 8.52 35.11 -1.61
N PHE A 36 9.57 34.32 -1.90
CA PHE A 36 10.78 34.81 -2.56
C PHE A 36 10.48 35.37 -3.95
N LEU A 37 9.64 34.68 -4.72
CA LEU A 37 9.22 35.13 -6.05
C LEU A 37 8.47 36.46 -5.98
N PHE A 38 7.55 36.64 -5.02
CA PHE A 38 6.84 37.91 -4.81
C PHE A 38 7.75 39.06 -4.39
N TRP A 39 8.79 38.79 -3.59
CA TRP A 39 9.77 39.82 -3.23
C TRP A 39 10.64 40.21 -4.44
N THR A 40 10.94 39.27 -5.32
CA THR A 40 11.82 39.52 -6.47
C THR A 40 11.09 40.22 -7.63
N LEU A 41 9.75 40.14 -7.69
CA LEU A 41 8.95 40.76 -8.74
C LEU A 41 8.82 42.29 -8.53
N PRO A 42 9.23 43.13 -9.50
CA PRO A 42 9.06 44.57 -9.40
C PRO A 42 7.58 44.95 -9.29
N ASP A 43 7.31 46.00 -8.52
CA ASP A 43 5.97 46.60 -8.48
C ASP A 43 5.61 47.15 -9.87
N ALA A 44 4.37 46.93 -10.30
CA ALA A 44 3.85 47.48 -11.54
C ALA A 44 4.00 49.02 -11.59
N ASN A 45 3.96 49.69 -10.44
CA ASN A 45 4.08 51.14 -10.35
C ASN A 45 5.52 51.66 -10.27
N ALA A 46 6.53 50.78 -10.28
CA ALA A 46 7.93 51.18 -10.13
C ALA A 46 8.43 52.06 -11.29
N PHE A 47 7.87 51.89 -12.49
CA PHE A 47 8.18 52.74 -13.64
C PHE A 47 7.58 54.13 -13.48
N ASN A 48 6.28 54.22 -13.21
CA ASN A 48 5.57 55.50 -13.03
C ASN A 48 6.16 56.31 -11.86
N ALA A 49 6.52 55.66 -10.75
CA ALA A 49 7.17 56.32 -9.61
C ALA A 49 8.54 56.94 -9.99
N ARG A 50 9.28 56.33 -10.92
CA ARG A 50 10.54 56.90 -11.43
C ARG A 50 10.30 58.05 -12.40
N VAL A 51 9.24 57.99 -13.20
CA VAL A 51 8.83 59.08 -14.11
C VAL A 51 8.33 60.29 -13.31
N GLU A 52 7.52 60.07 -12.28
CA GLU A 52 7.07 61.12 -11.35
C GLU A 52 8.25 61.77 -10.62
N ARG A 53 9.20 60.97 -10.16
CA ARG A 53 10.42 61.49 -9.53
C ARG A 53 11.24 62.35 -10.50
N LEU A 54 11.38 61.93 -11.75
CA LEU A 54 12.05 62.70 -12.79
C LEU A 54 11.34 64.04 -13.04
N PHE A 55 10.01 64.05 -13.01
CA PHE A 55 9.18 65.25 -13.18
C PHE A 55 9.36 66.27 -12.05
N VAL A 56 9.48 65.80 -10.80
CA VAL A 56 9.69 66.68 -9.64
C VAL A 56 11.15 67.18 -9.56
N GLU A 57 12.12 66.36 -9.96
CA GLU A 57 13.55 66.68 -9.86
C GLU A 57 14.10 67.46 -11.08
N SER A 58 13.44 67.44 -12.25
CA SER A 58 13.93 68.09 -13.49
C SER A 58 12.97 69.16 -14.00
N ASP A 59 13.49 70.36 -14.28
CA ASP A 59 12.71 71.51 -14.79
C ASP A 59 12.44 71.39 -16.31
N LEU A 60 11.57 70.43 -16.67
CA LEU A 60 11.21 70.10 -18.06
C LEU A 60 10.03 70.95 -18.54
N THR A 61 10.30 72.20 -18.90
CA THR A 61 9.27 73.20 -19.21
C THR A 61 9.03 73.42 -20.71
N THR A 62 9.82 72.81 -21.59
CA THR A 62 9.63 72.99 -23.04
C THR A 62 8.53 72.09 -23.60
N GLN A 63 7.78 72.58 -24.60
CA GLN A 63 6.62 71.86 -25.15
C GLN A 63 6.96 70.50 -25.78
N ALA A 64 8.17 70.36 -26.33
CA ALA A 64 8.65 69.09 -26.90
C ALA A 64 8.96 68.05 -25.81
N GLU A 65 9.55 68.48 -24.68
CA GLU A 65 9.82 67.64 -23.53
C GLU A 65 8.52 67.18 -22.86
N ILE A 66 7.54 68.09 -22.72
CA ILE A 66 6.22 67.77 -22.16
C ILE A 66 5.52 66.68 -22.99
N ARG A 67 5.55 66.75 -24.33
CA ARG A 67 4.96 65.71 -25.19
C ARG A 67 5.70 64.38 -25.12
N LEU A 68 7.03 64.40 -25.06
CA LEU A 68 7.82 63.17 -24.88
C LEU A 68 7.49 62.49 -23.54
N LEU A 69 7.36 63.27 -22.48
CA LEU A 69 6.98 62.79 -21.16
C LEU A 69 5.55 62.26 -21.11
N GLU A 70 4.60 62.90 -21.80
CA GLU A 70 3.22 62.41 -21.91
C GLU A 70 3.17 61.03 -22.57
N ILE A 71 3.94 60.84 -23.65
CA ILE A 71 4.08 59.54 -24.32
C ILE A 71 4.76 58.52 -23.40
N LEU A 72 5.79 58.92 -22.63
CA LEU A 72 6.48 58.04 -21.68
C LEU A 72 5.59 57.66 -20.50
N ALA A 73 4.76 58.57 -20.00
CA ALA A 73 3.80 58.29 -18.94
C ALA A 73 2.70 57.34 -19.43
N GLN A 74 2.14 57.58 -20.63
CA GLN A 74 1.08 56.74 -21.20
C GLN A 74 1.58 55.34 -21.61
N SER A 75 2.80 55.25 -22.17
CA SER A 75 3.46 53.96 -22.41
C SER A 75 3.88 53.27 -21.11
N GLY A 76 4.25 54.04 -20.08
CA GLY A 76 4.54 53.57 -18.74
C GLY A 76 3.35 52.93 -18.04
N THR A 77 2.18 53.55 -18.11
CA THR A 77 0.94 52.97 -17.57
C THR A 77 0.56 51.68 -18.29
N ALA A 78 0.67 51.64 -19.62
CA ALA A 78 0.41 50.42 -20.37
C ALA A 78 1.42 49.30 -20.02
N PHE A 79 2.70 49.63 -19.84
CA PHE A 79 3.71 48.68 -19.40
C PHE A 79 3.45 48.18 -17.97
N ALA A 80 3.06 49.06 -17.05
CA ALA A 80 2.66 48.70 -15.69
C ALA A 80 1.49 47.69 -15.70
N ASP A 81 0.46 47.93 -16.52
CA ASP A 81 -0.70 47.05 -16.65
C ASP A 81 -0.32 45.67 -17.20
N THR A 82 0.59 45.62 -18.19
CA THR A 82 1.10 44.33 -18.71
C THR A 82 1.93 43.57 -17.67
N LEU A 83 2.79 44.26 -16.91
CA LEU A 83 3.59 43.65 -15.85
C LEU A 83 2.70 43.12 -14.70
N ALA A 84 1.67 43.87 -14.33
CA ALA A 84 0.66 43.44 -13.36
C ALA A 84 -0.08 42.18 -13.85
N SER A 85 -0.46 42.15 -15.12
CA SER A 85 -1.13 40.99 -15.75
C SER A 85 -0.23 39.75 -15.75
N TYR A 86 1.05 39.88 -16.14
CA TYR A 86 2.00 38.77 -16.07
C TYR A 86 2.22 38.28 -14.65
N ARG A 87 2.31 39.18 -13.66
CA ARG A 87 2.43 38.82 -12.25
C ARG A 87 1.22 38.00 -11.77
N MET A 88 0.01 38.38 -12.17
CA MET A 88 -1.22 37.63 -11.84
C MET A 88 -1.21 36.24 -12.47
N VAL A 89 -0.84 36.11 -13.76
CA VAL A 89 -0.78 34.82 -14.45
C VAL A 89 0.24 33.90 -13.80
N ILE A 90 1.45 34.39 -13.52
CA ILE A 90 2.50 33.62 -12.84
C ILE A 90 2.02 33.13 -11.48
N PHE A 91 1.32 33.99 -10.71
CA PHE A 91 0.78 33.62 -9.41
C PHE A 91 -0.25 32.50 -9.50
N VAL A 92 -1.21 32.60 -10.42
CA VAL A 92 -2.23 31.56 -10.62
C VAL A 92 -1.58 30.25 -11.04
N LEU A 93 -0.64 30.29 -12.00
CA LEU A 93 0.09 29.09 -12.43
C LEU A 93 0.88 28.45 -11.29
N LEU A 94 1.51 29.25 -10.42
CA LEU A 94 2.25 28.75 -9.26
C LEU A 94 1.33 28.07 -8.25
N ILE A 95 0.14 28.62 -7.99
CA ILE A 95 -0.86 27.98 -7.13
C ILE A 95 -1.31 26.65 -7.73
N PHE A 96 -1.63 26.62 -9.02
CA PHE A 96 -2.05 25.38 -9.69
C PHE A 96 -0.96 24.31 -9.66
N ALA A 97 0.28 24.67 -9.97
CA ALA A 97 1.43 23.76 -9.91
C ALA A 97 1.63 23.22 -8.48
N THR A 98 1.54 24.09 -7.48
CA THR A 98 1.65 23.72 -6.06
C THR A 98 0.55 22.75 -5.63
N ALA A 99 -0.70 23.04 -5.98
CA ALA A 99 -1.84 22.18 -5.68
C ALA A 99 -1.73 20.81 -6.38
N MET A 100 -1.29 20.80 -7.64
CA MET A 100 -1.08 19.57 -8.41
C MET A 100 0.02 18.69 -7.79
N LEU A 101 1.14 19.29 -7.36
CA LEU A 101 2.23 18.58 -6.70
C LEU A 101 1.76 17.97 -5.37
N LEU A 102 1.03 18.74 -4.55
CA LEU A 102 0.46 18.25 -3.30
C LEU A 102 -0.54 17.11 -3.51
N ALA A 103 -1.44 17.24 -4.50
CA ALA A 103 -2.39 16.19 -4.83
C ALA A 103 -1.68 14.89 -5.26
N ALA A 104 -0.69 14.99 -6.15
CA ALA A 104 0.10 13.84 -6.61
C ALA A 104 0.81 13.14 -5.44
N LEU A 105 1.36 13.91 -4.50
CA LEU A 105 2.03 13.36 -3.32
C LEU A 105 1.06 12.62 -2.40
N VAL A 106 -0.12 13.20 -2.13
CA VAL A 106 -1.17 12.55 -1.33
C VAL A 106 -1.62 11.25 -1.99
N PHE A 107 -1.82 11.24 -3.31
CA PHE A 107 -2.15 10.03 -4.06
C PHE A 107 -1.06 8.97 -3.97
N LEU A 108 0.22 9.35 -4.13
CA LEU A 108 1.33 8.42 -4.00
C LEU A 108 1.38 7.77 -2.62
N VAL A 109 1.21 8.57 -1.55
CA VAL A 109 1.17 8.08 -0.17
C VAL A 109 -0.01 7.13 0.06
N MET A 110 -1.18 7.49 -0.47
CA MET A 110 -2.38 6.64 -0.40
C MET A 110 -2.15 5.31 -1.12
N LEU A 111 -1.61 5.33 -2.34
CA LEU A 111 -1.28 4.13 -3.11
C LEU A 111 -0.27 3.24 -2.40
N VAL A 112 0.81 3.80 -1.85
CA VAL A 112 1.80 3.03 -1.08
C VAL A 112 1.15 2.39 0.15
N THR A 113 0.24 3.10 0.82
CA THR A 113 -0.47 2.59 2.00
C THR A 113 -1.41 1.44 1.62
N LEU A 114 -2.17 1.59 0.53
CA LEU A 114 -3.08 0.56 0.02
C LEU A 114 -2.30 -0.68 -0.47
N ASN A 115 -1.22 -0.47 -1.21
CA ASN A 115 -0.38 -1.56 -1.72
C ASN A 115 0.27 -2.35 -0.56
N ARG A 116 0.71 -1.65 0.49
CA ARG A 116 1.18 -2.30 1.73
C ARG A 116 0.08 -3.07 2.47
N ARG A 117 -1.18 -2.64 2.42
CA ARG A 117 -2.31 -3.40 2.98
C ARG A 117 -2.58 -4.66 2.16
N MET A 118 -2.55 -4.59 0.83
CA MET A 118 -2.69 -5.77 -0.03
C MET A 118 -1.60 -6.81 0.25
N ALA A 119 -0.33 -6.40 0.35
CA ALA A 119 0.79 -7.30 0.64
C ALA A 119 0.69 -8.00 2.01
N GLN A 120 -0.05 -7.43 2.96
CA GLN A 120 -0.32 -8.08 4.26
C GLN A 120 -1.50 -9.03 4.17
N ILE A 121 -2.54 -8.65 3.44
CA ILE A 121 -3.69 -9.53 3.18
C ILE A 121 -3.23 -10.76 2.40
N GLU A 122 -2.30 -10.64 1.46
CA GLU A 122 -1.75 -11.79 0.74
C GLU A 122 -1.05 -12.80 1.67
N ARG A 123 -0.45 -12.34 2.77
CA ARG A 123 0.20 -13.21 3.78
C ARG A 123 -0.76 -13.78 4.83
N THR A 124 -1.95 -13.21 4.98
CA THR A 124 -2.92 -13.60 6.04
C THR A 124 -4.26 -14.07 5.46
N GLY A 125 -4.43 -14.00 4.15
CA GLY A 125 -5.73 -13.95 3.50
C GLY A 125 -6.00 -15.08 2.51
N ILE A 126 -5.31 -16.22 2.61
CA ILE A 126 -5.95 -17.46 2.16
C ILE A 126 -6.84 -17.93 3.33
N GLN A 127 -7.95 -17.22 3.56
CA GLN A 127 -9.06 -17.83 4.30
C GLN A 127 -9.64 -18.89 3.37
N VAL A 128 -9.66 -20.15 3.84
CA VAL A 128 -10.29 -21.23 3.08
C VAL A 128 -11.80 -21.02 3.17
N THR A 129 -12.40 -20.50 2.11
CA THR A 129 -13.84 -20.26 1.97
C THR A 129 -14.58 -21.48 1.43
N SER A 130 -13.87 -22.39 0.75
CA SER A 130 -14.42 -23.64 0.25
C SER A 130 -13.36 -24.73 0.22
N LEU A 131 -13.73 -25.92 0.68
CA LEU A 131 -12.99 -27.16 0.49
C LEU A 131 -13.95 -28.17 -0.13
N LEU A 132 -13.82 -28.42 -1.43
CA LEU A 132 -14.52 -29.50 -2.13
C LEU A 132 -13.56 -30.67 -2.29
N ILE A 133 -13.97 -31.83 -1.81
CA ILE A 133 -13.23 -33.07 -1.96
C ILE A 133 -13.97 -33.92 -2.98
N SER A 134 -13.39 -34.09 -4.18
CA SER A 134 -13.93 -34.97 -5.24
C SER A 134 -13.17 -36.30 -5.23
N ARG A 135 -13.82 -37.36 -4.74
CA ARG A 135 -13.21 -38.70 -4.68
C ARG A 135 -13.07 -39.34 -6.06
N GLU A 136 -14.04 -39.10 -6.95
CA GLU A 136 -14.05 -39.66 -8.30
C GLU A 136 -12.87 -39.15 -9.14
N GLU A 137 -12.53 -37.87 -8.98
CA GLU A 137 -11.48 -37.20 -9.76
C GLU A 137 -10.12 -37.16 -9.04
N ASN A 138 -10.00 -37.72 -7.83
CA ASN A 138 -8.83 -37.59 -6.95
C ASN A 138 -8.31 -36.14 -6.83
N THR A 139 -9.24 -35.18 -6.84
CA THR A 139 -8.94 -33.76 -6.92
C THR A 139 -9.64 -33.03 -5.78
N VAL A 140 -8.89 -32.13 -5.14
CA VAL A 140 -9.40 -31.27 -4.08
C VAL A 140 -9.45 -29.85 -4.60
N TYR A 141 -10.60 -29.20 -4.46
CA TYR A 141 -10.77 -27.81 -4.82
C TYR A 141 -10.74 -26.94 -3.57
N LEU A 142 -9.76 -26.04 -3.51
CA LEU A 142 -9.61 -25.08 -2.42
C LEU A 142 -9.75 -23.67 -2.99
N ASN A 143 -10.80 -22.93 -2.61
CA ASN A 143 -11.05 -21.59 -3.15
C ASN A 143 -10.95 -21.54 -4.69
N ASN A 144 -11.55 -22.52 -5.37
CA ASN A 144 -11.53 -22.70 -6.83
C ASN A 144 -10.18 -23.09 -7.47
N MET A 145 -9.16 -23.40 -6.67
CA MET A 145 -7.90 -23.98 -7.16
C MET A 145 -7.98 -25.51 -7.08
N ASP A 146 -7.60 -26.21 -8.14
CA ASP A 146 -7.59 -27.67 -8.23
C ASP A 146 -6.23 -28.28 -7.84
N PHE A 147 -6.26 -29.22 -6.90
CA PHE A 147 -5.08 -29.96 -6.45
C PHE A 147 -5.29 -31.44 -6.69
N LYS A 148 -4.49 -32.01 -7.59
CA LYS A 148 -4.46 -33.46 -7.81
C LYS A 148 -3.67 -34.13 -6.70
N LEU A 149 -4.35 -34.95 -5.91
CA LEU A 149 -3.74 -35.69 -4.82
C LEU A 149 -3.50 -37.15 -5.21
N THR A 150 -2.52 -37.77 -4.57
CA THR A 150 -2.40 -39.23 -4.61
C THR A 150 -3.54 -39.86 -3.79
N PRO A 151 -3.97 -41.10 -4.10
CA PRO A 151 -5.03 -41.76 -3.34
C PRO A 151 -4.74 -41.82 -1.83
N ALA A 152 -3.48 -42.06 -1.45
CA ALA A 152 -3.09 -42.07 -0.04
C ALA A 152 -3.21 -40.70 0.66
N ALA A 153 -2.93 -39.61 -0.06
CA ALA A 153 -3.09 -38.25 0.46
C ALA A 153 -4.58 -37.86 0.52
N MET A 154 -5.37 -38.30 -0.46
CA MET A 154 -6.81 -38.14 -0.51
C MET A 154 -7.48 -38.78 0.73
N GLU A 155 -7.16 -40.04 1.04
CA GLU A 155 -7.64 -40.71 2.26
C GLU A 155 -7.22 -39.98 3.56
N THR A 156 -5.97 -39.50 3.60
CA THR A 156 -5.48 -38.75 4.77
C THR A 156 -6.27 -37.44 4.97
N LEU A 157 -6.57 -36.72 3.89
CA LEU A 157 -7.39 -35.52 3.96
C LEU A 157 -8.85 -35.82 4.34
N ALA A 158 -9.41 -36.92 3.84
CA ALA A 158 -10.77 -37.33 4.16
C ALA A 158 -10.93 -37.64 5.66
N VAL A 159 -10.01 -38.39 6.27
CA VAL A 159 -10.02 -38.66 7.72
C VAL A 159 -9.88 -37.38 8.54
N LEU A 160 -9.02 -36.45 8.10
CA LEU A 160 -8.87 -35.14 8.73
C LEU A 160 -10.11 -34.25 8.56
N ALA A 161 -10.81 -34.35 7.44
CA ALA A 161 -12.06 -33.63 7.17
C ALA A 161 -13.20 -34.18 8.04
N GLU A 162 -13.31 -35.51 8.17
CA GLU A 162 -14.30 -36.16 9.02
C GLU A 162 -14.11 -35.78 10.49
N SER A 163 -12.90 -35.95 11.03
CA SER A 163 -12.59 -35.54 12.40
C SER A 163 -12.80 -34.03 12.63
N ARG A 164 -12.65 -33.20 11.59
CA ARG A 164 -12.94 -31.77 11.69
C ARG A 164 -14.43 -31.47 11.83
N LEU A 165 -15.30 -32.22 11.15
CA LEU A 165 -16.76 -32.12 11.30
C LEU A 165 -17.18 -32.48 12.73
N ASP A 166 -16.49 -33.43 13.35
CA ASP A 166 -16.70 -33.86 14.74
C ASP A 166 -15.94 -33.01 15.79
N ASP A 167 -15.23 -31.95 15.36
CA ASP A 167 -14.40 -31.09 16.23
C ASP A 167 -13.28 -31.87 16.99
N GLU A 168 -12.83 -32.99 16.45
CA GLU A 168 -11.82 -33.89 17.04
C GLU A 168 -10.37 -33.59 16.57
N VAL A 169 -9.41 -33.84 17.46
CA VAL A 169 -7.97 -33.78 17.16
C VAL A 169 -7.43 -35.21 17.10
N LEU A 170 -6.79 -35.58 15.99
CA LEU A 170 -6.24 -36.92 15.80
C LEU A 170 -4.72 -36.96 15.98
N SER A 171 -4.23 -37.90 16.78
CA SER A 171 -2.80 -38.24 16.85
C SER A 171 -2.32 -38.95 15.57
N GLY A 172 -1.01 -38.99 15.33
CA GLY A 172 -0.44 -39.72 14.20
C GLY A 172 -0.80 -41.21 14.20
N VAL A 173 -0.81 -41.86 15.37
CA VAL A 173 -1.25 -43.26 15.51
C VAL A 173 -2.71 -43.43 15.11
N GLN A 174 -3.60 -42.54 15.55
CA GLN A 174 -5.04 -42.61 15.21
C GLN A 174 -5.29 -42.40 13.72
N ILE A 175 -4.57 -41.47 13.10
CA ILE A 175 -4.63 -41.23 11.65
C ILE A 175 -4.21 -42.50 10.89
N GLU A 176 -3.13 -43.14 11.31
CA GLU A 176 -2.67 -44.39 10.68
C GLU A 176 -3.66 -45.54 10.88
N ALA A 177 -4.22 -45.68 12.08
CA ALA A 177 -5.20 -46.72 12.40
C ALA A 177 -6.48 -46.57 11.57
N MET A 178 -7.01 -45.34 11.45
CA MET A 178 -8.21 -45.06 10.66
C MET A 178 -8.01 -45.30 9.16
N ILE A 179 -6.85 -44.93 8.60
CA ILE A 179 -6.58 -45.11 7.16
C ILE A 179 -6.26 -46.57 6.83
N SER A 180 -5.47 -47.25 7.67
CA SER A 180 -4.99 -48.61 7.39
C SER A 180 -5.92 -49.70 7.93
N GLY A 181 -6.93 -49.35 8.74
CA GLY A 181 -7.88 -50.29 9.36
C GLY A 181 -7.26 -51.24 10.39
N ARG A 182 -6.09 -50.90 10.92
CA ARG A 182 -5.34 -51.69 11.91
C ARG A 182 -5.65 -51.18 13.32
N ASP A 183 -5.40 -52.03 14.32
CA ASP A 183 -5.52 -51.61 15.72
C ASP A 183 -4.50 -50.51 16.06
N ILE A 184 -4.88 -49.59 16.95
CA ILE A 184 -4.04 -48.48 17.41
C ILE A 184 -2.73 -49.01 18.01
N SER A 185 -2.73 -50.18 18.66
CA SER A 185 -1.53 -50.79 19.23
C SER A 185 -0.47 -51.17 18.19
N ASP A 186 -0.88 -51.37 16.95
CA ASP A 186 -0.06 -51.89 15.85
C ASP A 186 0.44 -50.79 14.90
N CYS A 187 0.08 -49.54 15.20
CA CYS A 187 0.35 -48.35 14.40
C CYS A 187 1.47 -47.50 15.02
N ASP A 188 2.23 -46.81 14.16
CA ASP A 188 3.34 -45.95 14.57
C ASP A 188 2.99 -44.47 14.32
N GLU A 189 3.28 -43.62 15.31
CA GLU A 189 3.11 -42.17 15.23
C GLU A 189 3.96 -41.58 14.09
N ALA A 190 5.15 -42.15 13.83
CA ALA A 190 6.03 -41.70 12.75
C ALA A 190 5.42 -41.95 11.35
N ALA A 191 4.65 -43.02 11.19
CA ALA A 191 3.95 -43.32 9.95
C ALA A 191 2.85 -42.28 9.68
N GLY A 192 2.03 -41.97 10.70
CA GLY A 192 1.01 -40.92 10.64
C GLY A 192 1.60 -39.54 10.34
N ALA A 193 2.69 -39.16 11.02
CA ALA A 193 3.41 -37.90 10.77
C ALA A 193 3.94 -37.82 9.32
N THR A 194 4.37 -38.95 8.75
CA THR A 194 4.83 -39.02 7.36
C THR A 194 3.68 -38.82 6.37
N ARG A 195 2.48 -39.33 6.66
CA ARG A 195 1.29 -39.08 5.83
C ARG A 195 0.89 -37.61 5.83
N ILE A 196 0.89 -36.98 7.00
CA ILE A 196 0.67 -35.53 7.11
C ILE A 196 1.71 -34.76 6.30
N LYS A 197 2.98 -35.13 6.40
CA LYS A 197 4.04 -34.50 5.61
C LYS A 197 3.80 -34.64 4.09
N ARG A 198 3.44 -35.84 3.62
CA ARG A 198 3.14 -36.08 2.19
C ARG A 198 1.90 -35.33 1.72
N LEU A 199 0.85 -35.26 2.53
CA LEU A 199 -0.35 -34.46 2.24
C LEU A 199 0.03 -32.98 2.10
N ARG A 200 0.84 -32.48 3.04
CA ARG A 200 1.37 -31.12 3.03
C ARG A 200 2.21 -30.81 1.78
N ASP A 201 3.05 -31.76 1.37
CA ASP A 201 3.88 -31.65 0.17
C ASP A 201 3.02 -31.68 -1.11
N ALA A 202 1.97 -32.52 -1.13
CA ALA A 202 1.06 -32.68 -2.26
C ALA A 202 0.13 -31.48 -2.47
N LEU A 203 -0.31 -30.83 -1.37
CA LEU A 203 -1.16 -29.64 -1.44
C LEU A 203 -0.40 -28.40 -1.93
N GLY A 204 0.93 -28.42 -1.96
CA GLY A 204 1.76 -27.42 -2.64
C GLY A 204 1.67 -26.01 -2.05
N ASN A 205 2.79 -25.29 -2.08
CA ASN A 205 2.95 -23.94 -1.52
C ASN A 205 2.85 -23.91 0.03
N GLN A 206 3.95 -23.51 0.68
CA GLN A 206 4.07 -23.46 2.14
C GLN A 206 2.90 -22.70 2.81
N MET A 207 2.30 -21.74 2.09
CA MET A 207 1.14 -20.98 2.56
C MET A 207 -0.16 -21.78 2.61
N VAL A 208 -0.47 -22.65 1.64
CA VAL A 208 -1.71 -23.46 1.63
C VAL A 208 -1.63 -24.60 2.65
N SER A 209 -0.44 -25.19 2.77
CA SER A 209 -0.15 -26.35 3.61
C SER A 209 -0.17 -26.06 5.11
N GLU A 210 0.36 -24.90 5.54
CA GLU A 210 0.31 -24.46 6.94
C GLU A 210 -1.08 -24.00 7.38
N LEU A 211 -1.85 -23.42 6.46
CA LEU A 211 -3.20 -22.93 6.75
C LEU A 211 -4.25 -24.04 6.79
N LEU A 212 -3.98 -25.20 6.18
CA LEU A 212 -4.91 -26.33 6.15
C LEU A 212 -4.75 -27.28 7.33
N VAL A 213 -3.52 -27.69 7.68
CA VAL A 213 -3.28 -28.69 8.73
C VAL A 213 -2.57 -28.07 9.92
N LYS A 214 -3.28 -27.88 11.02
CA LYS A 214 -2.73 -27.40 12.29
C LYS A 214 -2.13 -28.55 13.09
N ASN A 215 -0.86 -28.41 13.47
CA ASN A 215 -0.24 -29.28 14.47
C ASN A 215 -0.46 -28.65 15.86
N ILE A 216 -1.10 -29.40 16.76
CA ILE A 216 -1.26 -29.03 18.15
C ILE A 216 -0.24 -29.85 18.96
N ALA A 217 0.77 -29.15 19.48
CA ALA A 217 1.85 -29.77 20.24
C ALA A 217 1.30 -30.72 21.32
N LYS A 218 1.77 -31.97 21.30
CA LYS A 218 1.39 -33.06 22.23
C LYS A 218 -0.08 -33.53 22.15
N LYS A 219 -0.88 -33.06 21.18
CA LYS A 219 -2.26 -33.53 20.97
C LYS A 219 -2.51 -34.17 19.60
N GLY A 220 -1.81 -33.71 18.56
CA GLY A 220 -1.92 -34.29 17.21
C GLY A 220 -2.19 -33.24 16.13
N TYR A 221 -2.98 -33.62 15.14
CA TYR A 221 -3.26 -32.87 13.93
C TYR A 221 -4.77 -32.62 13.78
N MET A 222 -5.13 -31.47 13.21
CA MET A 222 -6.51 -31.06 12.96
C MET A 222 -6.54 -30.13 11.74
N LEU A 223 -7.63 -30.11 10.97
CA LEU A 223 -7.79 -29.09 9.92
C LEU A 223 -8.10 -27.71 10.52
N ALA A 224 -7.46 -26.67 10.01
CA ALA A 224 -7.63 -25.29 10.49
C ALA A 224 -8.81 -24.54 9.83
N ILE A 225 -9.60 -25.23 9.01
CA ILE A 225 -10.75 -24.64 8.28
C ILE A 225 -12.04 -24.72 9.10
N GLU A 226 -13.04 -23.93 8.71
CA GLU A 226 -14.38 -23.99 9.29
C GLU A 226 -15.11 -25.25 8.81
N LYS A 227 -16.02 -25.80 9.64
CA LYS A 227 -16.75 -27.05 9.30
C LYS A 227 -17.79 -26.83 8.20
N ASP A 228 -18.28 -25.60 8.14
CA ASP A 228 -19.33 -25.06 7.29
C ASP A 228 -18.94 -25.09 5.79
N VAL A 229 -17.64 -25.08 5.52
CA VAL A 229 -17.07 -24.93 4.17
C VAL A 229 -16.60 -26.26 3.56
N ILE A 230 -16.72 -27.37 4.31
CA ILE A 230 -16.31 -28.71 3.87
C ILE A 230 -17.45 -29.35 3.08
N GLN A 231 -17.18 -29.74 1.85
CA GLN A 231 -18.11 -30.48 0.99
C GLN A 231 -17.42 -31.72 0.41
N MET A 232 -18.04 -32.87 0.58
CA MET A 232 -17.58 -34.14 -0.02
C MET A 232 -18.50 -34.52 -1.17
N VAL A 233 -17.90 -34.81 -2.34
CA VAL A 233 -18.58 -35.28 -3.56
C VAL A 233 -17.92 -36.55 -4.07
#